data_AF-M6DG76-F1
#
_entry.id   AF-M6DG76-F1
#
_cell.length_a   1.000
_cell.length_b   1.000
_cell.length_c   1.000
_cell.angle_alpha   90.00
_cell.angle_beta   90.00
_cell.angle_gamma   90.00
#
_symmetry.space_group_name_H-M   'P 1'
#
loop_
_entity.id
_entity.type
_entity.pdbx_description
1 polymer ?
#
loop_
_entity_poly.entity_id
_entity_poly.type
_entity_poly.pdbx_seq_one_letter_code
_entity_poly.pdbx_strand_id
1 'polypeptide(L)'
;MSGFLGGKRKKGTFKEKNYMKKFLILSVIILGTWMSVGVGAAETVDRSMCVFDPSGAHGDLFKAAQRYQAQALTWGIRLDLKAYTDEVVANSDFKAGKCHMALLTSLRVRSYVHESGSIEAIGALPSYDLLRKTIEALSNPKVRELNTDGDYETMAMFPGGAVYLLLRDKNLKDIKDLAGKKIATLTYDQAATTMVDIVGASMVPAEIATFAGIFNNGRADACYSPAIGIKPLELMKGISPNGGIVRFPIGQLTFQIVARHKDFAEGFGNTSRAWAATQFDSMLSLTKKAEQEIPAKYWLEVPKDLQKNYFEKFREVRIRLRDKKVYHPTILKLMKRVRCSADKEAVECSDNLE
;
A
#
# COMPACT_ATOMS: atom_id res chain seq x y z
N MET A 1 -49.10 63.34 -9.14
CA MET A 1 -50.13 64.41 -9.09
C MET A 1 -51.47 63.79 -9.37
N SER A 2 -52.39 63.97 -8.42
CA SER A 2 -53.76 64.39 -8.72
C SER A 2 -54.56 63.51 -9.68
N GLY A 3 -55.23 62.50 -9.12
CA GLY A 3 -56.64 62.64 -8.76
C GLY A 3 -57.71 62.78 -9.85
N PHE A 4 -58.89 62.35 -9.42
CA PHE A 4 -60.23 62.65 -9.92
C PHE A 4 -60.72 61.82 -11.12
N LEU A 5 -61.64 60.85 -10.92
CA LEU A 5 -63.02 60.90 -10.42
C LEU A 5 -64.06 61.05 -11.56
N GLY A 6 -64.99 60.10 -11.57
CA GLY A 6 -66.40 60.42 -11.70
C GLY A 6 -67.06 59.94 -12.99
N GLY A 7 -67.98 58.97 -12.88
CA GLY A 7 -68.76 58.58 -14.07
C GLY A 7 -69.83 57.51 -13.92
N LYS A 8 -70.84 57.76 -13.07
CA LYS A 8 -72.25 57.31 -13.20
C LYS A 8 -72.62 55.81 -13.08
N ARG A 9 -73.41 55.55 -12.03
CA ARG A 9 -74.33 54.41 -11.84
C ARG A 9 -75.48 54.43 -12.86
N LYS A 10 -75.86 53.25 -13.38
CA LYS A 10 -77.28 52.88 -13.57
C LYS A 10 -77.49 51.40 -13.19
N LYS A 11 -78.55 51.18 -12.41
CA LYS A 11 -79.00 49.91 -11.82
C LYS A 11 -79.70 49.05 -12.87
N GLY A 12 -79.52 47.73 -12.80
CA GLY A 12 -80.26 46.73 -13.57
C GLY A 12 -80.13 45.34 -12.94
N THR A 13 -81.04 45.07 -11.99
CA THR A 13 -81.67 43.76 -11.68
C THR A 13 -80.86 42.46 -11.75
N PHE A 14 -80.46 42.01 -10.55
CA PHE A 14 -80.79 40.70 -9.95
C PHE A 14 -80.79 39.45 -10.85
N LYS A 15 -79.67 38.70 -10.81
CA LYS A 15 -79.74 37.26 -10.60
C LYS A 15 -78.54 36.79 -9.77
N GLU A 16 -78.88 36.38 -8.57
CA GLU A 16 -78.05 35.91 -7.48
C GLU A 16 -77.41 34.55 -7.80
N LYS A 17 -76.12 34.42 -7.39
CA LYS A 17 -75.44 33.25 -6.81
C LYS A 17 -74.20 32.79 -7.57
N ASN A 18 -73.08 33.37 -7.14
CA ASN A 18 -71.83 32.65 -6.99
C ASN A 18 -71.15 33.23 -5.75
N TYR A 19 -71.03 32.47 -4.66
CA TYR A 19 -70.04 32.80 -3.64
C TYR A 19 -69.41 31.54 -3.05
N MET A 20 -68.12 31.47 -3.31
CA MET A 20 -67.12 30.54 -2.86
C MET A 20 -66.98 30.59 -1.33
N LYS A 21 -66.68 29.40 -0.77
CA LYS A 21 -65.98 29.14 0.50
C LYS A 21 -66.66 29.51 1.83
N LYS A 22 -67.04 28.47 2.58
CA LYS A 22 -66.51 28.21 3.93
C LYS A 22 -66.83 26.77 4.38
N PHE A 23 -65.77 26.02 4.67
CA PHE A 23 -65.62 25.00 5.72
C PHE A 23 -66.88 24.22 6.17
N LEU A 24 -66.90 22.91 5.91
CA LEU A 24 -66.88 21.92 6.99
C LEU A 24 -66.43 20.54 6.49
N ILE A 25 -65.67 19.90 7.35
CA ILE A 25 -64.97 18.62 7.26
C ILE A 25 -65.96 17.45 7.09
N LEU A 26 -65.71 16.55 6.14
CA LEU A 26 -66.12 15.15 6.26
C LEU A 26 -65.26 14.23 5.36
N SER A 27 -64.24 13.64 5.99
CA SER A 27 -63.80 12.25 5.87
C SER A 27 -63.83 11.58 4.48
N VAL A 28 -62.75 11.74 3.71
CA VAL A 28 -62.39 10.78 2.64
C VAL A 28 -61.21 9.95 3.14
N ILE A 29 -61.46 8.68 3.40
CA ILE A 29 -60.44 7.65 3.62
C ILE A 29 -59.70 7.47 2.28
N ILE A 30 -58.58 8.16 2.12
CA ILE A 30 -57.58 7.83 1.13
C ILE A 30 -56.74 6.72 1.76
N LEU A 31 -56.95 5.46 1.36
CA LEU A 31 -55.97 4.41 1.57
C LEU A 31 -54.70 4.83 0.80
N GLY A 32 -53.82 5.53 1.50
CA GLY A 32 -52.49 5.84 1.01
C GLY A 32 -51.74 4.52 0.86
N THR A 33 -51.56 4.08 -0.38
CA THR A 33 -50.58 3.07 -0.74
C THR A 33 -49.21 3.70 -0.49
N TRP A 34 -48.72 3.58 0.73
CA TRP A 34 -47.32 3.79 1.04
C TRP A 34 -46.55 2.68 0.32
N MET A 35 -46.08 2.98 -0.91
CA MET A 35 -44.97 2.24 -1.49
C MET A 35 -43.80 2.43 -0.54
N SER A 36 -43.64 1.47 0.36
CA SER A 36 -42.43 1.27 1.12
C SER A 36 -41.35 1.00 0.09
N VAL A 37 -40.62 2.03 -0.32
CA VAL A 37 -39.34 1.85 -0.98
C VAL A 37 -38.46 1.24 0.10
N GLY A 38 -38.49 -0.09 0.20
CA GLY A 38 -37.54 -0.82 1.00
C GLY A 38 -36.18 -0.44 0.46
N VAL A 39 -35.48 0.43 1.18
CA VAL A 39 -34.04 0.55 1.06
C VAL A 39 -33.54 -0.83 1.47
N GLY A 40 -33.39 -1.72 0.50
CA GLY A 40 -32.75 -3.01 0.72
C GLY A 40 -31.39 -2.68 1.28
N ALA A 41 -31.18 -2.96 2.57
CA ALA A 41 -29.84 -2.99 3.12
C ALA A 41 -29.04 -3.90 2.19
N ALA A 42 -28.02 -3.34 1.53
CA ALA A 42 -27.15 -4.13 0.68
C ALA A 42 -26.70 -5.34 1.50
N GLU A 43 -27.02 -6.54 1.00
CA GLU A 43 -26.74 -7.77 1.71
C GLU A 43 -25.24 -7.82 1.97
N THR A 44 -24.87 -7.92 3.24
CA THR A 44 -23.46 -7.96 3.61
C THR A 44 -22.89 -9.30 3.21
N VAL A 45 -21.82 -9.27 2.43
CA VAL A 45 -21.18 -10.46 1.90
C VAL A 45 -20.02 -10.87 2.81
N ASP A 46 -20.06 -12.10 3.30
CA ASP A 46 -19.00 -12.65 4.15
C ASP A 46 -17.77 -13.03 3.31
N ARG A 47 -16.61 -12.53 3.72
CA ARG A 47 -15.31 -12.78 3.09
C ARG A 47 -14.26 -13.04 4.15
N SER A 48 -13.11 -13.54 3.76
CA SER A 48 -12.02 -13.87 4.67
C SER A 48 -10.69 -13.31 4.17
N MET A 49 -9.87 -12.82 5.10
CA MET A 49 -8.55 -12.26 4.81
C MET A 49 -7.46 -12.97 5.59
N CYS A 50 -6.47 -13.49 4.87
CA CYS A 50 -5.22 -14.00 5.45
C CYS A 50 -4.30 -12.81 5.72
N VAL A 51 -3.95 -12.57 6.99
CA VAL A 51 -3.16 -11.41 7.40
C VAL A 51 -1.80 -11.88 7.89
N PHE A 52 -0.75 -11.57 7.14
CA PHE A 52 0.61 -11.75 7.62
C PHE A 52 0.98 -10.59 8.55
N ASP A 53 1.46 -10.90 9.76
CA ASP A 53 2.12 -9.98 10.67
C ASP A 53 3.13 -10.79 11.49
N PRO A 54 4.43 -10.43 11.55
CA PRO A 54 5.42 -11.19 12.32
C PRO A 54 5.08 -11.32 13.81
N SER A 55 4.24 -10.42 14.36
CA SER A 55 3.76 -10.47 15.74
C SER A 55 2.35 -11.08 15.86
N GLY A 56 1.83 -11.69 14.78
CA GLY A 56 0.52 -12.33 14.72
C GLY A 56 -0.62 -11.36 15.01
N ALA A 57 -1.65 -11.83 15.73
CA ALA A 57 -2.85 -11.05 16.01
C ALA A 57 -2.63 -9.79 16.88
N HIS A 58 -1.46 -9.65 17.50
CA HIS A 58 -1.11 -8.51 18.36
C HIS A 58 -0.27 -7.44 17.66
N GLY A 59 0.18 -7.71 16.43
CA GLY A 59 1.04 -6.81 15.68
C GLY A 59 0.30 -5.63 15.07
N ASP A 60 1.07 -4.62 14.69
CA ASP A 60 0.51 -3.35 14.21
C ASP A 60 -0.07 -3.47 12.80
N LEU A 61 0.41 -4.42 11.98
CA LEU A 61 -0.17 -4.71 10.67
C LEU A 61 -1.51 -5.46 10.82
N PHE A 62 -1.63 -6.36 11.80
CA PHE A 62 -2.93 -6.97 12.12
C PHE A 62 -3.93 -5.94 12.64
N LYS A 63 -3.51 -4.97 13.46
CA LYS A 63 -4.37 -3.84 13.86
C LYS A 63 -4.78 -2.97 12.66
N ALA A 64 -3.89 -2.76 11.69
CA ALA A 64 -4.23 -2.08 10.45
C ALA A 64 -5.28 -2.88 9.65
N ALA A 65 -5.16 -4.21 9.61
CA ALA A 65 -6.16 -5.09 9.02
C ALA A 65 -7.53 -5.01 9.73
N GLN A 66 -7.56 -4.85 11.06
CA GLN A 66 -8.81 -4.61 11.81
C GLN A 66 -9.47 -3.28 11.42
N ARG A 67 -8.69 -2.22 11.18
CA ARG A 67 -9.23 -0.95 10.65
C ARG A 67 -9.79 -1.12 9.24
N TYR A 68 -9.09 -1.87 8.39
CA TYR A 68 -9.59 -2.21 7.06
C TYR A 68 -10.88 -3.04 7.13
N GLN A 69 -10.97 -4.02 8.04
CA GLN A 69 -12.19 -4.80 8.32
C GLN A 69 -13.37 -3.91 8.71
N ALA A 70 -13.16 -2.95 9.62
CA ALA A 70 -14.19 -2.01 10.03
C ALA A 70 -14.66 -1.15 8.85
N GLN A 71 -13.74 -0.69 8.00
CA GLN A 71 -14.08 0.06 6.80
C GLN A 71 -14.82 -0.81 5.76
N ALA A 72 -14.35 -2.03 5.51
CA ALA A 72 -14.92 -2.95 4.52
C ALA A 72 -16.39 -3.29 4.84
N LEU A 73 -16.75 -3.33 6.12
CA LEU A 73 -18.14 -3.51 6.56
C LEU A 73 -19.06 -2.39 6.03
N THR A 74 -18.58 -1.15 5.97
CA THR A 74 -19.35 -0.02 5.39
C THR A 74 -19.53 -0.14 3.87
N TRP A 75 -18.72 -0.97 3.21
CA TRP A 75 -18.84 -1.31 1.80
C TRP A 75 -19.62 -2.61 1.58
N GLY A 76 -20.27 -3.13 2.63
CA GLY A 76 -21.06 -4.36 2.56
C GLY A 76 -20.22 -5.65 2.58
N ILE A 77 -18.97 -5.61 3.02
CA ILE A 77 -18.10 -6.80 3.15
C ILE A 77 -17.80 -7.08 4.63
N ARG A 78 -18.29 -8.20 5.15
CA ARG A 78 -17.91 -8.67 6.49
C ARG A 78 -16.66 -9.54 6.36
N LEU A 79 -15.53 -9.03 6.83
CA LEU A 79 -14.26 -9.76 6.78
C LEU A 79 -14.03 -10.59 8.04
N ASP A 80 -13.72 -11.87 7.87
CA ASP A 80 -13.08 -12.73 8.88
C ASP A 80 -11.56 -12.65 8.74
N LEU A 81 -10.85 -12.20 9.79
CA LEU A 81 -9.40 -12.01 9.76
C LEU A 81 -8.67 -13.22 10.35
N LYS A 82 -7.76 -13.80 9.58
CA LYS A 82 -6.92 -14.92 10.01
C LYS A 82 -5.47 -14.45 10.16
N ALA A 83 -4.96 -14.45 11.38
CA ALA A 83 -3.60 -14.01 11.68
C ALA A 83 -2.57 -15.09 11.35
N TYR A 84 -1.46 -14.70 10.71
CA TYR A 84 -0.32 -15.57 10.43
C TYR A 84 0.98 -14.86 10.79
N THR A 85 1.86 -15.55 11.52
CA THR A 85 3.23 -15.11 11.81
C THR A 85 4.22 -15.48 10.70
N ASP A 86 3.83 -16.41 9.82
CA ASP A 86 4.62 -16.83 8.66
C ASP A 86 3.90 -16.42 7.36
N GLU A 87 4.55 -15.55 6.59
CA GLU A 87 4.03 -15.07 5.32
C GLU A 87 3.87 -16.21 4.30
N VAL A 88 4.73 -17.22 4.34
CA VAL A 88 4.66 -18.40 3.46
C VAL A 88 3.33 -19.12 3.66
N VAL A 89 2.91 -19.28 4.91
CA VAL A 89 1.66 -19.94 5.27
C VAL A 89 0.46 -19.08 4.86
N ALA A 90 0.48 -17.77 5.17
CA ALA A 90 -0.58 -16.84 4.76
C ALA A 90 -0.78 -16.85 3.23
N ASN A 91 0.32 -16.79 2.48
CA ASN A 91 0.33 -16.83 1.03
C ASN A 91 -0.18 -18.17 0.49
N SER A 92 0.22 -19.29 1.09
CA SER A 92 -0.20 -20.63 0.68
C SER A 92 -1.71 -20.82 0.90
N ASP A 93 -2.24 -20.35 2.04
CA ASP A 93 -3.66 -20.46 2.35
C ASP A 93 -4.52 -19.56 1.45
N PHE A 94 -4.04 -18.38 1.09
CA PHE A 94 -4.67 -17.53 0.07
C PHE A 94 -4.70 -18.21 -1.30
N LYS A 95 -3.56 -18.74 -1.74
CA LYS A 95 -3.42 -19.46 -3.03
C LYS A 95 -4.32 -20.69 -3.09
N ALA A 96 -4.49 -21.40 -1.97
CA ALA A 96 -5.37 -22.55 -1.84
C ALA A 96 -6.86 -22.21 -1.71
N GLY A 97 -7.24 -20.92 -1.73
CA GLY A 97 -8.64 -20.49 -1.65
C GLY A 97 -9.23 -20.47 -0.23
N LYS A 98 -8.43 -20.68 0.82
CA LYS A 98 -8.91 -20.62 2.23
C LYS A 98 -9.19 -19.19 2.71
N CYS A 99 -8.66 -18.20 1.99
CA CYS A 99 -8.93 -16.78 2.14
C CYS A 99 -9.32 -16.18 0.80
N HIS A 100 -10.28 -15.24 0.81
CA HIS A 100 -10.71 -14.48 -0.37
C HIS A 100 -9.71 -13.37 -0.74
N MET A 101 -9.00 -12.85 0.26
CA MET A 101 -7.94 -11.87 0.11
C MET A 101 -6.79 -12.13 1.08
N ALA A 102 -5.66 -11.48 0.85
CA ALA A 102 -4.50 -11.56 1.74
C ALA A 102 -3.80 -10.21 1.88
N LEU A 103 -3.38 -9.88 3.10
CA LEU A 103 -2.48 -8.77 3.39
C LEU A 103 -1.06 -9.33 3.52
N LEU A 104 -0.22 -9.04 2.53
CA LEU A 104 1.14 -9.57 2.39
C LEU A 104 2.14 -8.43 2.09
N THR A 105 3.43 -8.71 2.15
CA THR A 105 4.44 -7.82 1.56
C THR A 105 4.28 -7.80 0.04
N SER A 106 4.59 -6.67 -0.61
CA SER A 106 4.43 -6.63 -2.05
C SER A 106 5.45 -7.47 -2.82
N LEU A 107 6.54 -7.90 -2.17
CA LEU A 107 7.41 -8.97 -2.67
C LEU A 107 6.61 -10.25 -3.00
N ARG A 108 5.63 -10.62 -2.17
CA ARG A 108 4.72 -11.74 -2.46
C ARG A 108 3.62 -11.35 -3.43
N VAL A 109 3.05 -10.15 -3.30
CA VAL A 109 1.96 -9.70 -4.19
C VAL A 109 2.39 -9.61 -5.65
N ARG A 110 3.66 -9.33 -5.95
CA ARG A 110 4.18 -9.32 -7.33
C ARG A 110 3.96 -10.62 -8.10
N SER A 111 3.86 -11.76 -7.41
CA SER A 111 3.55 -13.05 -8.05
C SER A 111 2.09 -13.21 -8.48
N TYR A 112 1.21 -12.31 -8.02
CA TYR A 112 -0.22 -12.26 -8.37
C TYR A 112 -0.55 -11.07 -9.26
N VAL A 113 0.04 -9.90 -9.01
CA VAL A 113 -0.15 -8.68 -9.78
C VAL A 113 1.22 -8.09 -10.09
N HIS A 114 1.74 -8.41 -11.28
CA HIS A 114 3.12 -8.10 -11.67
C HIS A 114 3.41 -6.59 -11.64
N GLU A 115 2.47 -5.79 -12.11
CA GLU A 115 2.54 -4.34 -12.21
C GLU A 115 2.66 -3.71 -10.82
N SER A 116 1.57 -3.61 -10.06
CA SER A 116 1.59 -2.98 -8.74
C SER A 116 2.58 -3.61 -7.74
N GLY A 117 2.93 -4.90 -7.88
CA GLY A 117 3.98 -5.54 -7.07
C GLY A 117 5.41 -5.15 -7.46
N SER A 118 5.59 -4.42 -8.56
CA SER A 118 6.89 -3.84 -8.97
C SER A 118 7.20 -2.49 -8.30
N ILE A 119 6.31 -1.97 -7.45
CA ILE A 119 6.49 -0.68 -6.75
C ILE A 119 7.73 -0.65 -5.84
N GLU A 120 8.21 -1.80 -5.37
CA GLU A 120 9.40 -1.90 -4.51
C GLU A 120 10.70 -2.07 -5.30
N ALA A 121 10.74 -1.62 -6.55
CA ALA A 121 11.95 -1.74 -7.34
C ALA A 121 13.13 -1.10 -6.60
N ILE A 122 14.24 -1.85 -6.49
CA ILE A 122 15.40 -1.48 -5.68
C ILE A 122 15.87 -0.06 -6.03
N GLY A 123 16.01 0.80 -5.02
CA GLY A 123 16.43 2.19 -5.17
C GLY A 123 15.50 3.12 -5.98
N ALA A 124 14.33 2.65 -6.42
CA ALA A 124 13.45 3.44 -7.30
C ALA A 124 12.70 4.56 -6.58
N LEU A 125 12.56 4.48 -5.25
CA LEU A 125 11.82 5.43 -4.43
C LEU A 125 12.65 5.81 -3.20
N PRO A 126 13.62 6.75 -3.31
CA PRO A 126 14.54 7.08 -2.23
C PRO A 126 13.90 7.84 -1.05
N SER A 127 12.63 8.27 -1.16
CA SER A 127 11.93 8.97 -0.08
C SER A 127 10.46 8.59 0.03
N TYR A 128 9.89 8.84 1.21
CA TYR A 128 8.47 8.61 1.48
C TYR A 128 7.54 9.51 0.66
N ASP A 129 7.98 10.70 0.26
CA ASP A 129 7.18 11.59 -0.58
C ASP A 129 7.04 11.03 -2.00
N LEU A 130 8.10 10.42 -2.54
CA LEU A 130 8.06 9.76 -3.84
C LEU A 130 7.21 8.48 -3.76
N LEU A 131 7.31 7.74 -2.66
CA LEU A 131 6.43 6.60 -2.39
C LEU A 131 4.96 7.02 -2.37
N ARG A 132 4.62 8.11 -1.64
CA ARG A 132 3.25 8.66 -1.60
C ARG A 132 2.72 8.95 -2.99
N LYS A 133 3.44 9.76 -3.77
CA LYS A 133 3.04 10.14 -5.13
C LYS A 133 2.80 8.92 -6.02
N THR A 134 3.62 7.87 -5.85
CA THR A 134 3.48 6.62 -6.61
C THR A 134 2.25 5.83 -6.19
N ILE A 135 2.00 5.67 -4.88
CA ILE A 135 0.78 5.03 -4.35
C ILE A 135 -0.48 5.79 -4.78
N GLU A 136 -0.48 7.12 -4.70
CA GLU A 136 -1.59 7.97 -5.15
C GLU A 136 -1.87 7.79 -6.65
N ALA A 137 -0.82 7.75 -7.47
CA ALA A 137 -0.97 7.49 -8.90
C ALA A 137 -1.57 6.11 -9.18
N LEU A 138 -1.09 5.06 -8.50
CA LEU A 138 -1.60 3.69 -8.66
C LEU A 138 -2.99 3.48 -8.04
N SER A 139 -3.40 4.35 -7.11
CA SER A 139 -4.73 4.32 -6.51
C SER A 139 -5.80 5.02 -7.38
N ASN A 140 -5.38 5.68 -8.48
CA ASN A 140 -6.32 6.33 -9.38
C ASN A 140 -7.16 5.27 -10.14
N PRO A 141 -8.50 5.37 -10.15
CA PRO A 141 -9.35 4.38 -10.80
C PRO A 141 -9.12 4.27 -12.32
N LYS A 142 -8.53 5.30 -12.94
CA LYS A 142 -8.18 5.31 -14.38
C LYS A 142 -7.02 4.39 -14.74
N VAL A 143 -6.27 3.88 -13.75
CA VAL A 143 -5.14 2.97 -13.96
C VAL A 143 -5.37 1.61 -13.27
N ARG A 144 -6.64 1.18 -13.21
CA ARG A 144 -7.02 -0.10 -12.58
C ARG A 144 -6.27 -1.29 -13.20
N GLU A 145 -5.96 -1.22 -14.50
CA GLU A 145 -5.17 -2.22 -15.22
C GLU A 145 -3.77 -2.41 -14.65
N LEU A 146 -3.16 -1.39 -14.03
CA LEU A 146 -1.87 -1.53 -13.33
C LEU A 146 -1.98 -2.20 -11.97
N ASN A 147 -3.20 -2.54 -11.55
CA ASN A 147 -3.50 -3.19 -10.28
C ASN A 147 -4.19 -4.53 -10.47
N THR A 148 -4.38 -5.00 -11.70
CA THR A 148 -5.13 -6.23 -12.00
C THR A 148 -4.31 -7.10 -12.94
N ASP A 149 -4.13 -8.36 -12.60
CA ASP A 149 -3.50 -9.36 -13.47
C ASP A 149 -4.27 -10.68 -13.35
N GLY A 150 -4.79 -11.16 -14.46
CA GLY A 150 -5.67 -12.33 -14.50
C GLY A 150 -6.86 -12.23 -13.54
N ASP A 151 -6.92 -13.18 -12.59
CA ASP A 151 -7.97 -13.25 -11.58
C ASP A 151 -7.67 -12.40 -10.32
N TYR A 152 -6.50 -11.76 -10.24
CA TYR A 152 -6.05 -11.06 -9.04
C TYR A 152 -6.10 -9.54 -9.22
N GLU A 153 -6.43 -8.84 -8.13
CA GLU A 153 -6.34 -7.38 -8.05
C GLU A 153 -5.70 -6.95 -6.72
N THR A 154 -4.81 -5.96 -6.79
CA THR A 154 -4.25 -5.28 -5.63
C THR A 154 -5.28 -4.28 -5.10
N MET A 155 -5.96 -4.64 -4.01
CA MET A 155 -7.04 -3.90 -3.39
C MET A 155 -6.57 -2.73 -2.54
N ALA A 156 -5.36 -2.77 -2.00
CA ALA A 156 -4.82 -1.68 -1.17
C ALA A 156 -3.29 -1.72 -1.17
N MET A 157 -2.66 -0.56 -0.97
CA MET A 157 -1.23 -0.41 -0.75
C MET A 157 -0.98 0.49 0.45
N PHE A 158 -0.20 0.00 1.41
CA PHE A 158 0.19 0.73 2.61
C PHE A 158 1.71 0.86 2.68
N PRO A 159 2.27 2.00 3.09
CA PRO A 159 3.71 2.12 3.30
C PRO A 159 4.15 1.23 4.47
N GLY A 160 5.12 0.35 4.20
CA GLY A 160 5.83 -0.46 5.21
C GLY A 160 7.16 0.16 5.65
N GLY A 161 7.75 1.02 4.81
CA GLY A 161 8.89 1.84 5.15
C GLY A 161 10.15 1.56 4.33
N ALA A 162 11.15 2.40 4.50
CA ALA A 162 12.45 2.23 3.89
C ALA A 162 13.09 0.94 4.38
N VAL A 163 13.56 0.12 3.45
CA VAL A 163 14.37 -1.06 3.75
C VAL A 163 15.83 -0.62 3.85
N TYR A 164 16.49 -0.99 4.94
CA TYR A 164 17.88 -0.67 5.20
C TYR A 164 18.75 -1.92 5.19
N LEU A 165 20.03 -1.77 4.83
CA LEU A 165 21.04 -2.79 5.03
C LEU A 165 21.48 -2.80 6.50
N LEU A 166 21.41 -3.95 7.14
CA LEU A 166 21.84 -4.19 8.51
C LEU A 166 23.14 -4.99 8.46
N LEU A 167 24.15 -4.51 9.19
CA LEU A 167 25.50 -5.06 9.19
C LEU A 167 25.83 -5.56 10.59
N ARG A 168 26.56 -6.67 10.67
CA ARG A 168 27.21 -7.12 11.92
C ARG A 168 28.52 -6.39 12.22
N ASP A 169 29.11 -5.77 11.20
CA ASP A 169 30.35 -5.00 11.30
C ASP A 169 30.17 -3.62 10.67
N LYS A 170 30.20 -2.57 11.50
CA LYS A 170 30.09 -1.18 11.06
C LYS A 170 31.30 -0.69 10.27
N ASN A 171 32.38 -1.45 10.19
CA ASN A 171 33.59 -1.08 9.44
C ASN A 171 33.44 -1.33 7.93
N LEU A 172 32.37 -1.98 7.48
CA LEU A 172 31.99 -2.04 6.07
C LEU A 172 31.40 -0.67 5.70
N LYS A 173 32.18 0.16 4.99
CA LYS A 173 31.85 1.57 4.71
C LYS A 173 31.34 1.80 3.30
N ASP A 174 31.65 0.89 2.38
CA ASP A 174 31.37 1.02 0.96
C ASP A 174 30.75 -0.28 0.42
N ILE A 175 29.99 -0.19 -0.67
CA ILE A 175 29.38 -1.34 -1.35
C ILE A 175 30.41 -2.39 -1.74
N LYS A 176 31.64 -1.98 -2.05
CA LYS A 176 32.75 -2.89 -2.39
C LYS A 176 33.20 -3.74 -1.20
N ASP A 177 32.97 -3.28 0.04
CA ASP A 177 33.33 -4.02 1.26
C ASP A 177 32.40 -5.22 1.49
N LEU A 178 31.30 -5.31 0.72
CA LEU A 178 30.39 -6.44 0.73
C LEU A 178 30.90 -7.63 -0.09
N ALA A 179 31.93 -7.44 -0.92
CA ALA A 179 32.52 -8.54 -1.67
C ALA A 179 33.03 -9.65 -0.73
N GLY A 180 32.65 -10.89 -1.02
CA GLY A 180 32.96 -12.06 -0.19
C GLY A 180 32.17 -12.16 1.12
N LYS A 181 31.31 -11.18 1.45
CA LYS A 181 30.45 -11.23 2.64
C LYS A 181 29.21 -12.10 2.40
N LYS A 182 28.69 -12.68 3.48
CA LYS A 182 27.46 -13.46 3.48
C LYS A 182 26.27 -12.57 3.78
N ILE A 183 25.26 -12.57 2.92
CA ILE A 183 24.04 -11.77 3.09
C ILE A 183 22.86 -12.72 3.27
N ALA A 184 22.14 -12.61 4.38
CA ALA A 184 20.86 -13.30 4.54
C ALA A 184 19.87 -12.71 3.53
N THR A 185 19.33 -13.53 2.65
CA THR A 185 18.51 -13.07 1.51
C THR A 185 17.28 -13.93 1.37
N LEU A 186 16.14 -13.28 1.19
CA LEU A 186 14.87 -13.96 0.97
C LEU A 186 14.90 -14.68 -0.38
N THR A 187 14.56 -15.97 -0.40
CA THR A 187 14.67 -16.82 -1.60
C THR A 187 13.83 -16.32 -2.79
N TYR A 188 12.74 -15.62 -2.49
CA TYR A 188 11.81 -15.04 -3.46
C TYR A 188 12.11 -13.57 -3.81
N ASP A 189 13.13 -12.98 -3.19
CA ASP A 189 13.57 -11.62 -3.48
C ASP A 189 14.67 -11.62 -4.56
N GLN A 190 14.21 -11.58 -5.80
CA GLN A 190 15.09 -11.56 -6.97
C GLN A 190 15.93 -10.27 -7.08
N ALA A 191 15.49 -9.18 -6.46
CA ALA A 191 16.23 -7.92 -6.41
C ALA A 191 17.42 -8.02 -5.49
N ALA A 192 17.21 -8.49 -4.27
CA ALA A 192 18.29 -8.75 -3.34
C ALA A 192 19.24 -9.82 -3.88
N THR A 193 18.73 -10.91 -4.46
CA THR A 193 19.57 -11.96 -5.06
C THR A 193 20.46 -11.42 -6.19
N THR A 194 19.90 -10.57 -7.08
CA THR A 194 20.67 -9.93 -8.16
C THR A 194 21.69 -8.94 -7.62
N MET A 195 21.35 -8.21 -6.56
CA MET A 195 22.27 -7.28 -5.92
C MET A 195 23.44 -8.01 -5.25
N VAL A 196 23.18 -9.12 -4.56
CA VAL A 196 24.21 -9.98 -3.93
C VAL A 196 25.25 -10.42 -4.96
N ASP A 197 24.81 -10.86 -6.14
CA ASP A 197 25.68 -11.23 -7.26
C ASP A 197 26.51 -10.03 -7.76
N ILE A 198 25.87 -8.89 -8.01
CA ILE A 198 26.54 -7.67 -8.51
C ILE A 198 27.63 -7.16 -7.57
N VAL A 199 27.44 -7.27 -6.24
CA VAL A 199 28.43 -6.82 -5.26
C VAL A 199 29.48 -7.89 -4.93
N GLY A 200 29.41 -9.07 -5.56
CA GLY A 200 30.34 -10.18 -5.31
C GLY A 200 30.19 -10.80 -3.92
N ALA A 201 29.01 -10.69 -3.32
CA ALA A 201 28.67 -11.30 -2.03
C ALA A 201 28.17 -12.75 -2.23
N SER A 202 28.01 -13.47 -1.12
CA SER A 202 27.39 -14.80 -1.10
C SER A 202 26.01 -14.74 -0.43
N MET A 203 25.01 -15.31 -1.11
CA MET A 203 23.68 -15.45 -0.54
C MET A 203 23.66 -16.53 0.53
N VAL A 204 23.05 -16.24 1.67
CA VAL A 204 22.56 -17.22 2.64
C VAL A 204 21.04 -17.27 2.51
N PRO A 205 20.48 -18.31 1.88
CA PRO A 205 19.05 -18.42 1.63
C PRO A 205 18.23 -18.38 2.93
N ALA A 206 17.15 -17.62 2.94
CA ALA A 206 16.28 -17.44 4.09
C ALA A 206 14.81 -17.26 3.69
N GLU A 207 13.93 -17.59 4.62
CA GLU A 207 12.55 -17.10 4.72
C GLU A 207 12.44 -16.13 5.90
N ILE A 208 11.40 -15.28 5.96
CA ILE A 208 11.21 -14.32 7.07
C ILE A 208 11.32 -15.02 8.44
N ALA A 209 10.75 -16.22 8.59
CA ALA A 209 10.80 -17.00 9.83
C ALA A 209 12.21 -17.44 10.25
N THR A 210 13.14 -17.57 9.29
CA THR A 210 14.53 -18.05 9.53
C THR A 210 15.56 -16.93 9.47
N PHE A 211 15.20 -15.81 8.84
CA PHE A 211 16.06 -14.70 8.47
C PHE A 211 16.79 -14.10 9.67
N ALA A 212 16.04 -13.80 10.73
CA ALA A 212 16.57 -13.23 11.96
C ALA A 212 17.58 -14.16 12.64
N GLY A 213 17.28 -15.46 12.70
CA GLY A 213 18.17 -16.45 13.29
C GLY A 213 19.52 -16.49 12.57
N ILE A 214 19.50 -16.55 11.23
CA ILE A 214 20.70 -16.55 10.37
C ILE A 214 21.57 -15.31 10.60
N PHE A 215 20.96 -14.13 10.72
CA PHE A 215 21.71 -12.90 10.94
C PHE A 215 22.23 -12.78 12.38
N ASN A 216 21.36 -13.05 13.37
CA ASN A 216 21.67 -12.87 14.79
C ASN A 216 22.79 -13.81 15.27
N ASN A 217 22.85 -15.04 14.75
CA ASN A 217 23.89 -16.00 15.10
C ASN A 217 25.19 -15.89 14.29
N GLY A 218 25.29 -14.92 13.37
CA GLY A 218 26.51 -14.68 12.58
C GLY A 218 26.72 -15.64 11.40
N ARG A 219 25.71 -16.41 11.00
CA ARG A 219 25.76 -17.18 9.75
C ARG A 219 25.76 -16.28 8.51
N ALA A 220 25.23 -15.07 8.63
CA ALA A 220 25.36 -13.99 7.65
C ALA A 220 26.00 -12.75 8.28
N ASP A 221 26.83 -12.04 7.51
CA ASP A 221 27.47 -10.78 7.88
C ASP A 221 26.52 -9.58 7.77
N ALA A 222 25.55 -9.69 6.87
CA ALA A 222 24.54 -8.66 6.64
C ALA A 222 23.15 -9.26 6.42
N CYS A 223 22.14 -8.45 6.64
CA CYS A 223 20.76 -8.70 6.23
C CYS A 223 20.12 -7.37 5.85
N TYR A 224 18.83 -7.36 5.51
CA TYR A 224 18.08 -6.15 5.22
C TYR A 224 16.68 -6.21 5.84
N SER A 225 16.20 -5.07 6.32
CA SER A 225 14.89 -4.99 6.95
C SER A 225 14.40 -3.55 6.94
N PRO A 226 13.08 -3.30 6.83
CA PRO A 226 12.55 -2.03 7.26
C PRO A 226 12.64 -1.90 8.79
N ALA A 227 12.59 -0.66 9.30
CA ALA A 227 12.67 -0.40 10.73
C ALA A 227 11.58 -1.14 11.53
N ILE A 228 10.36 -1.25 10.99
CA ILE A 228 9.24 -1.96 11.62
C ILE A 228 9.51 -3.45 11.86
N GLY A 229 10.43 -4.07 11.10
CA GLY A 229 10.81 -5.46 11.28
C GLY A 229 11.87 -5.69 12.35
N ILE A 230 12.63 -4.65 12.74
CA ILE A 230 13.83 -4.81 13.57
C ILE A 230 13.51 -5.33 14.97
N LYS A 231 12.47 -4.79 15.61
CA LYS A 231 12.08 -5.16 16.97
C LYS A 231 11.37 -6.51 17.02
N PRO A 232 10.32 -6.78 16.22
CA PRO A 232 9.65 -8.09 16.23
C PRO A 232 10.60 -9.25 15.90
N LEU A 233 11.57 -9.03 15.01
CA LEU A 233 12.55 -10.04 14.60
C LEU A 233 13.82 -10.03 15.46
N GLU A 234 13.87 -9.20 16.51
CA GLU A 234 15.03 -9.06 17.41
C GLU A 234 16.38 -8.84 16.68
N LEU A 235 16.39 -8.14 15.55
CA LEU A 235 17.57 -7.97 14.69
C LEU A 235 18.69 -7.16 15.37
N MET A 236 18.37 -6.43 16.45
CA MET A 236 19.37 -5.76 17.28
C MET A 236 20.38 -6.74 17.91
N LYS A 237 20.05 -8.03 18.07
CA LYS A 237 20.98 -9.06 18.56
C LYS A 237 22.15 -9.28 17.59
N GLY A 238 21.90 -9.19 16.28
CA GLY A 238 22.96 -9.28 15.27
C GLY A 238 23.70 -7.97 15.04
N ILE A 239 23.03 -6.83 15.22
CA ILE A 239 23.63 -5.49 15.09
C ILE A 239 24.54 -5.18 16.29
N SER A 240 24.13 -5.50 17.51
CA SER A 240 24.88 -5.12 18.71
C SER A 240 26.04 -6.10 18.99
N PRO A 241 27.20 -5.63 19.48
CA PRO A 241 27.58 -4.23 19.72
C PRO A 241 28.32 -3.56 18.56
N ASN A 242 28.75 -4.33 17.56
CA ASN A 242 29.77 -3.89 16.59
C ASN A 242 29.21 -3.49 15.22
N GLY A 243 27.95 -3.81 14.95
CA GLY A 243 27.28 -3.58 13.70
C GLY A 243 26.65 -2.20 13.58
N GLY A 244 25.83 -2.06 12.55
CA GLY A 244 25.06 -0.85 12.30
C GLY A 244 24.05 -1.02 11.19
N ILE A 245 23.29 0.04 10.95
CA ILE A 245 22.21 0.13 9.99
C ILE A 245 22.58 1.24 9.02
N VAL A 246 22.78 0.89 7.76
CA VAL A 246 23.14 1.86 6.72
C VAL A 246 21.93 2.76 6.48
N ARG A 247 22.06 4.06 6.77
CA ARG A 247 21.00 5.06 6.61
C ARG A 247 20.86 5.46 5.13
N PHE A 248 20.52 4.49 4.30
CA PHE A 248 20.33 4.65 2.87
C PHE A 248 19.25 3.65 2.41
N PRO A 249 18.05 4.12 2.03
CA PRO A 249 16.98 3.25 1.59
C PRO A 249 17.38 2.46 0.35
N ILE A 250 17.43 1.13 0.45
CA ILE A 250 17.68 0.25 -0.71
C ILE A 250 16.38 -0.09 -1.43
N GLY A 251 15.23 0.12 -0.78
CA GLY A 251 13.89 -0.05 -1.34
C GLY A 251 12.85 0.51 -0.39
N GLN A 252 11.59 0.52 -0.82
CA GLN A 252 10.45 0.88 0.02
C GLN A 252 9.57 -0.36 0.17
N LEU A 253 9.49 -0.93 1.36
CA LEU A 253 8.50 -1.97 1.63
C LEU A 253 7.11 -1.35 1.59
N THR A 254 6.18 -2.04 0.96
CA THR A 254 4.75 -1.82 1.01
C THR A 254 4.05 -3.10 1.41
N PHE A 255 3.02 -2.94 2.24
CA PHE A 255 2.07 -4.01 2.49
C PHE A 255 0.89 -3.84 1.56
N GLN A 256 0.49 -4.92 0.91
CA GLN A 256 -0.54 -4.89 -0.10
C GLN A 256 -1.62 -5.89 0.24
N ILE A 257 -2.87 -5.48 0.03
CA ILE A 257 -4.00 -6.40 0.03
C ILE A 257 -4.19 -6.88 -1.40
N VAL A 258 -4.08 -8.18 -1.62
CA VAL A 258 -4.38 -8.84 -2.90
C VAL A 258 -5.62 -9.72 -2.75
N ALA A 259 -6.47 -9.77 -3.77
CA ALA A 259 -7.67 -10.61 -3.73
C ALA A 259 -8.00 -11.18 -5.11
N ARG A 260 -8.80 -12.25 -5.13
CA ARG A 260 -9.46 -12.69 -6.37
C ARG A 260 -10.60 -11.74 -6.67
N HIS A 261 -10.44 -10.87 -7.67
CA HIS A 261 -11.33 -9.71 -7.83
C HIS A 261 -12.79 -10.09 -8.13
N LYS A 262 -13.00 -11.23 -8.80
CA LYS A 262 -14.33 -11.79 -9.07
C LYS A 262 -15.12 -12.21 -7.83
N ASP A 263 -14.44 -12.38 -6.68
CA ASP A 263 -15.10 -12.68 -5.41
C ASP A 263 -15.75 -11.41 -4.80
N PHE A 264 -15.57 -10.23 -5.40
CA PHE A 264 -16.04 -8.94 -4.87
C PHE A 264 -16.93 -8.22 -5.90
N ALA A 265 -17.72 -7.26 -5.42
CA ALA A 265 -18.52 -6.41 -6.28
C ALA A 265 -17.65 -5.57 -7.23
N GLU A 266 -18.16 -5.30 -8.43
CA GLU A 266 -17.46 -4.45 -9.39
C GLU A 266 -17.11 -3.08 -8.76
N GLY A 267 -15.88 -2.62 -9.00
CA GLY A 267 -15.39 -1.36 -8.44
C GLY A 267 -14.91 -1.42 -6.98
N PHE A 268 -15.08 -2.55 -6.27
CA PHE A 268 -14.59 -2.70 -4.90
C PHE A 268 -13.09 -2.37 -4.77
N GLY A 269 -12.25 -2.85 -5.69
CA GLY A 269 -10.82 -2.56 -5.67
C GLY A 269 -10.49 -1.07 -5.79
N ASN A 270 -11.24 -0.31 -6.59
CA ASN A 270 -11.07 1.14 -6.69
C ASN A 270 -11.43 1.85 -5.38
N THR A 271 -12.58 1.50 -4.79
CA THR A 271 -13.02 2.03 -3.49
C THR A 271 -12.00 1.72 -2.39
N SER A 272 -11.51 0.48 -2.37
CA SER A 272 -10.52 0.00 -1.41
C SER A 272 -9.18 0.73 -1.55
N ARG A 273 -8.64 0.87 -2.77
CA ARG A 273 -7.39 1.60 -3.01
C ARG A 273 -7.50 3.08 -2.65
N ALA A 274 -8.61 3.72 -3.03
CA ALA A 274 -8.86 5.12 -2.72
C ALA A 274 -8.87 5.37 -1.21
N TRP A 275 -9.53 4.52 -0.42
CA TRP A 275 -9.49 4.60 1.03
C TRP A 275 -8.08 4.33 1.57
N ALA A 276 -7.40 3.29 1.09
CA ALA A 276 -6.05 2.94 1.56
C ALA A 276 -5.05 4.09 1.37
N ALA A 277 -5.13 4.83 0.25
CA ALA A 277 -4.31 6.00 0.01
C ALA A 277 -4.49 7.10 1.10
N THR A 278 -5.71 7.27 1.62
CA THR A 278 -5.96 8.21 2.74
C THR A 278 -5.32 7.76 4.07
N GLN A 279 -4.98 6.48 4.19
CA GLN A 279 -4.37 5.91 5.39
C GLN A 279 -2.83 5.98 5.39
N PHE A 280 -2.23 6.55 4.34
CA PHE A 280 -0.78 6.58 4.15
C PHE A 280 -0.05 7.15 5.38
N ASP A 281 -0.50 8.29 5.91
CA ASP A 281 0.14 8.93 7.07
C ASP A 281 0.03 8.10 8.35
N SER A 282 -1.13 7.47 8.56
CA SER A 282 -1.34 6.60 9.72
C SER A 282 -0.38 5.40 9.68
N MET A 283 -0.23 4.77 8.52
CA MET A 283 0.67 3.64 8.33
C MET A 283 2.14 4.07 8.41
N LEU A 284 2.51 5.18 7.77
CA LEU A 284 3.88 5.69 7.80
C LEU A 284 4.31 6.11 9.22
N SER A 285 3.38 6.53 10.07
CA SER A 285 3.69 6.87 11.47
C SER A 285 4.26 5.68 12.26
N LEU A 286 3.81 4.45 11.95
CA LEU A 286 4.34 3.22 12.55
C LEU A 286 5.80 3.02 12.17
N THR A 287 6.12 3.23 10.89
CA THR A 287 7.50 3.18 10.37
C THR A 287 8.38 4.25 11.00
N LYS A 288 7.95 5.51 11.00
CA LYS A 288 8.73 6.61 11.58
C LYS A 288 9.00 6.40 13.07
N LYS A 289 8.03 5.87 13.80
CA LYS A 289 8.21 5.49 15.21
C LYS A 289 9.27 4.39 15.36
N ALA A 290 9.21 3.34 14.55
CA ALA A 290 10.20 2.27 14.58
C ALA A 290 11.61 2.77 14.24
N GLU A 291 11.75 3.71 13.29
CA GLU A 291 13.02 4.37 12.97
C GLU A 291 13.58 5.18 14.16
N GLN A 292 12.71 5.89 14.89
CA GLN A 292 13.08 6.68 16.07
C GLN A 292 13.46 5.81 17.28
N GLU A 293 12.88 4.62 17.41
CA GLU A 293 13.24 3.66 18.47
C GLU A 293 14.67 3.09 18.31
N ILE A 294 15.26 3.19 17.12
CA ILE A 294 16.63 2.72 16.85
C ILE A 294 17.64 3.70 17.48
N PRO A 295 18.53 3.23 18.38
CA PRO A 295 19.53 4.10 18.99
C PRO A 295 20.46 4.75 17.96
N ALA A 296 20.67 6.07 18.08
CA ALA A 296 21.45 6.88 17.14
C ALA A 296 22.81 6.30 16.75
N LYS A 297 23.51 5.68 17.72
CA LYS A 297 24.84 5.07 17.53
C LYS A 297 24.91 3.94 16.51
N TYR A 298 23.77 3.33 16.15
CA TYR A 298 23.73 2.25 15.17
C TYR A 298 23.48 2.75 13.76
N TRP A 299 23.05 4.00 13.56
CA TRP A 299 22.90 4.54 12.21
C TRP A 299 24.27 4.85 11.61
N LEU A 300 24.51 4.33 10.41
CA LEU A 300 25.70 4.55 9.62
C LEU A 300 25.34 5.47 8.45
N GLU A 301 25.85 6.69 8.48
CA GLU A 301 25.62 7.65 7.39
C GLU A 301 26.42 7.26 6.14
N VAL A 302 25.81 7.46 4.97
CA VAL A 302 26.46 7.24 3.68
C VAL A 302 26.96 8.59 3.14
N PRO A 303 28.28 8.76 2.94
CA PRO A 303 28.85 9.94 2.29
C PRO A 303 28.18 10.26 0.95
N LYS A 304 27.91 11.55 0.69
CA LYS A 304 27.15 11.99 -0.50
C LYS A 304 27.79 11.58 -1.82
N ASP A 305 29.11 11.55 -1.87
CA ASP A 305 29.91 11.14 -3.02
C ASP A 305 29.72 9.65 -3.39
N LEU A 306 29.44 8.79 -2.40
CA LEU A 306 29.14 7.37 -2.63
C LEU A 306 27.70 7.13 -3.11
N GLN A 307 26.75 7.98 -2.70
CA GLN A 307 25.33 7.78 -2.99
C GLN A 307 25.03 7.69 -4.50
N LYS A 308 25.72 8.50 -5.31
CA LYS A 308 25.57 8.46 -6.78
C LYS A 308 25.90 7.08 -7.34
N ASN A 309 27.03 6.50 -6.92
CA ASN A 309 27.45 5.17 -7.35
C ASN A 309 26.43 4.09 -6.93
N TYR A 310 25.84 4.22 -5.74
CA TYR A 310 24.83 3.27 -5.27
C TYR A 310 23.55 3.32 -6.11
N PHE A 311 23.08 4.52 -6.44
CA PHE A 311 21.92 4.67 -7.32
C PHE A 311 22.15 4.11 -8.72
N GLU A 312 23.36 4.26 -9.29
CA GLU A 312 23.72 3.63 -10.57
C GLU A 312 23.71 2.09 -10.47
N LYS A 313 24.18 1.52 -9.36
CA LYS A 313 24.10 0.07 -9.12
C LYS A 313 22.66 -0.42 -8.98
N PHE A 314 21.81 0.32 -8.26
CA PHE A 314 20.38 -0.01 -8.16
C PHE A 314 19.70 0.08 -9.52
N ARG A 315 20.04 1.08 -10.32
CA ARG A 315 19.56 1.24 -11.68
C ARG A 315 19.94 0.07 -12.57
N GLU A 316 21.20 -0.38 -12.51
CA GLU A 316 21.68 -1.57 -13.20
C GLU A 316 20.83 -2.80 -12.83
N VAL A 317 20.53 -3.01 -11.54
CA VAL A 317 19.64 -4.09 -11.09
C VAL A 317 18.24 -3.94 -11.68
N ARG A 318 17.66 -2.73 -11.64
CA ARG A 318 16.30 -2.50 -12.16
C ARG A 318 16.19 -2.83 -13.64
N ILE A 319 17.19 -2.44 -14.44
CA ILE A 319 17.27 -2.74 -15.88
C ILE A 319 17.36 -4.26 -16.09
N ARG A 320 18.30 -4.94 -15.42
CA ARG A 320 18.45 -6.40 -15.53
C ARG A 320 17.17 -7.13 -15.15
N LEU A 321 16.49 -6.69 -14.08
CA LEU A 321 15.25 -7.30 -13.61
C LEU A 321 14.06 -7.00 -14.51
N ARG A 322 13.99 -5.83 -15.14
CA ARG A 322 13.01 -5.55 -16.19
C ARG A 322 13.20 -6.48 -17.38
N ASP A 323 14.44 -6.65 -17.85
CA ASP A 323 14.75 -7.48 -19.02
C ASP A 323 14.46 -8.97 -18.74
N LYS A 324 14.61 -9.41 -17.48
CA LYS A 324 14.17 -10.72 -16.99
C LYS A 324 12.66 -10.81 -16.71
N LYS A 325 11.89 -9.76 -16.99
CA LYS A 325 10.44 -9.65 -16.72
C LYS A 325 10.06 -9.77 -15.25
N VAL A 326 10.99 -9.48 -14.35
CA VAL A 326 10.75 -9.44 -12.90
C VAL A 326 10.10 -8.12 -12.51
N TYR A 327 10.58 -7.00 -13.02
CA TYR A 327 9.94 -5.70 -12.84
C TYR A 327 9.15 -5.30 -14.07
N HIS A 328 7.98 -4.71 -13.84
CA HIS A 328 7.13 -4.24 -14.91
C HIS A 328 7.62 -2.87 -15.45
N PRO A 329 7.87 -2.73 -16.76
CA PRO A 329 8.47 -1.53 -17.34
C PRO A 329 7.63 -0.27 -17.14
N THR A 330 6.30 -0.36 -17.22
CA THR A 330 5.41 0.80 -16.99
C THR A 330 5.56 1.37 -15.59
N ILE A 331 5.83 0.51 -14.60
CA ILE A 331 5.95 0.90 -13.20
C ILE A 331 7.32 1.50 -12.94
N LEU A 332 8.39 0.95 -13.53
CA LEU A 332 9.71 1.59 -13.52
C LEU A 332 9.65 2.98 -14.14
N LYS A 333 9.00 3.13 -15.30
CA LYS A 333 8.80 4.42 -15.97
C LYS A 333 7.98 5.41 -15.14
N LEU A 334 6.95 4.94 -14.43
CA LEU A 334 6.19 5.75 -13.47
C LEU A 334 7.10 6.28 -12.36
N MET A 335 7.85 5.40 -11.70
CA MET A 335 8.75 5.79 -10.61
C MET A 335 9.87 6.71 -11.10
N LYS A 336 10.45 6.45 -12.27
CA LYS A 336 11.42 7.34 -12.91
C LYS A 336 10.83 8.73 -13.13
N ARG A 337 9.61 8.84 -13.66
CA ARG A 337 8.94 10.14 -13.83
C ARG A 337 8.75 10.85 -12.50
N VAL A 338 8.36 10.13 -11.45
CA VAL A 338 8.21 10.68 -10.09
C VAL A 338 9.56 11.19 -9.56
N ARG A 339 10.65 10.43 -9.72
CA ARG A 339 12.02 10.87 -9.36
C ARG A 339 12.45 12.11 -10.14
N CYS A 340 12.32 12.10 -11.47
CA CYS A 340 12.71 13.22 -12.33
C CYS A 340 11.87 14.49 -12.12
N SER A 341 10.66 14.36 -11.57
CA SER A 341 9.85 15.52 -11.15
C SER A 341 10.41 16.19 -9.88
N ALA A 342 11.11 15.43 -9.03
CA ALA A 342 11.71 15.92 -7.80
C ALA A 342 13.16 16.37 -7.97
N ASP A 343 13.92 15.69 -8.84
CA ASP A 343 15.29 16.05 -9.22
C ASP A 343 15.46 15.93 -10.74
N LYS A 344 15.40 17.07 -11.44
CA LYS A 344 15.52 17.12 -12.90
C LYS A 344 16.94 16.89 -13.41
N GLU A 345 17.94 17.10 -12.55
CA GLU A 345 19.36 17.01 -12.90
C GLU A 345 19.93 15.60 -12.68
N ALA A 346 19.12 14.67 -12.15
CA ALA A 346 19.51 13.29 -11.99
C ALA A 346 19.87 12.66 -13.34
N VAL A 347 21.03 11.98 -13.41
CA VAL A 347 21.60 11.45 -14.66
C VAL A 347 20.60 10.59 -15.44
N GLU A 348 19.86 9.74 -14.73
CA GLU A 348 18.86 8.86 -15.33
C GLU A 348 17.75 9.59 -16.09
N CYS A 349 17.47 10.87 -15.79
CA CYS A 349 16.39 11.64 -16.40
C CYS A 349 16.66 12.06 -17.84
N SER A 350 17.90 11.92 -18.31
CA SER A 350 18.34 12.28 -19.66
C SER A 350 18.25 11.13 -20.68
N ASP A 351 17.98 9.90 -20.25
CA ASP A 351 17.90 8.73 -21.12
C ASP A 351 16.55 7.99 -21.00
N ASN A 352 16.40 6.85 -21.70
CA ASN A 352 15.23 5.98 -21.61
C ASN A 352 15.60 4.52 -21.28
N LEU A 353 16.60 4.31 -20.42
CA LEU A 353 17.06 2.95 -20.10
C LEU A 353 16.14 2.18 -19.14
N GLU A 354 15.16 2.83 -18.49
CA GLU A 354 14.16 2.16 -17.61
C GLU A 354 12.82 1.99 -18.29
#